data_AF-A0A7V9J6I2-F1
#
_entry.id   AF-A0A7V9J6I2-F1
#
_cell.length_a   1.000
_cell.length_b   1.000
_cell.length_c   1.000
_cell.angle_alpha   90.00
_cell.angle_beta   90.00
_cell.angle_gamma   90.00
#
_symmetry.space_group_name_H-M   'P 1'
#
loop_
_entity.id
_entity.type
_entity.pdbx_description
1 polymer ?
#
loop_
_entity_poly.entity_id
_entity_poly.type
_entity_poly.pdbx_seq_one_letter_code
_entity_poly.pdbx_strand_id
1 'polypeptide(L)'
;MAKALERIVDELFEADWAEARARLGEEATTADLARSPAQRRADALVEMARRAGSAPADGRRPEPLFTVLVGYETFAGRICQLANGSVVSPGSLVPWLDSAWVERVVFESPSRVIDVGVARRLFSGATRRAVQVRDQECFHELCDEPADDCEIDHVEPWSAGGQTVAANGRVACGHHNRRRHRRP
;
A
#
# COMPACT_ATOMS: atom_id res chain seq x y z
N MET A 1 10.33 -9.74 -13.57
CA MET A 1 10.71 -9.29 -14.92
C MET A 1 9.63 -9.60 -15.95
N ALA A 2 9.11 -10.84 -16.04
CA ALA A 2 8.05 -11.21 -16.99
C ALA A 2 6.83 -10.26 -16.98
N LYS A 3 6.24 -10.01 -15.81
CA LYS A 3 5.10 -9.08 -15.65
C LYS A 3 5.38 -7.63 -16.10
N ALA A 4 6.64 -7.17 -15.99
CA ALA A 4 6.99 -5.81 -16.39
C ALA A 4 7.07 -5.68 -17.92
N LEU A 5 7.61 -6.72 -18.58
CA LEU A 5 7.62 -6.80 -20.04
C LEU A 5 6.20 -6.94 -20.60
N GLU A 6 5.39 -7.83 -20.04
CA GLU A 6 3.98 -8.02 -20.44
C GLU A 6 3.19 -6.71 -20.36
N ARG A 7 3.31 -5.97 -19.24
CA ARG A 7 2.64 -4.66 -19.11
C ARG A 7 3.03 -3.67 -20.21
N ILE A 8 4.31 -3.59 -20.56
CA ILE A 8 4.77 -2.69 -21.64
C ILE A 8 4.26 -3.18 -22.99
N VAL A 9 4.20 -4.49 -23.21
CA VAL A 9 3.58 -5.07 -24.42
C VAL A 9 2.10 -4.66 -24.51
N ASP A 10 1.36 -4.73 -23.42
CA ASP A 10 -0.05 -4.33 -23.37
C ASP A 10 -0.21 -2.82 -23.62
N GLU A 11 0.61 -1.98 -22.96
CA GLU A 11 0.65 -0.52 -23.19
C GLU A 11 0.85 -0.18 -24.68
N LEU A 12 1.79 -0.86 -25.35
CA LEU A 12 2.06 -0.65 -26.76
C LEU A 12 0.94 -1.20 -27.67
N PHE A 13 0.25 -2.26 -27.24
CA PHE A 13 -0.88 -2.82 -27.98
C PHE A 13 -2.07 -1.87 -27.94
N GLU A 14 -2.39 -1.31 -26.77
CA GLU A 14 -3.44 -0.31 -26.63
C GLU A 14 -3.14 0.95 -27.45
N ALA A 15 -1.87 1.36 -27.52
CA ALA A 15 -1.45 2.47 -28.38
C ALA A 15 -1.64 2.16 -29.88
N ASP A 16 -1.21 0.98 -30.34
CA ASP A 16 -1.43 0.53 -31.72
C ASP A 16 -2.92 0.46 -32.06
N TRP A 17 -3.72 -0.03 -31.11
CA TRP A 17 -5.16 -0.20 -31.27
C TRP A 17 -5.89 1.14 -31.33
N ALA A 18 -5.49 2.09 -30.48
CA ALA A 18 -6.01 3.45 -30.51
C ALA A 18 -5.69 4.16 -31.84
N GLU A 19 -4.46 3.98 -32.37
CA GLU A 19 -4.07 4.52 -33.67
C GLU A 19 -4.90 3.90 -34.82
N ALA A 20 -5.04 2.57 -34.83
CA ALA A 20 -5.85 1.89 -35.84
C ALA A 20 -7.31 2.34 -35.81
N ARG A 21 -7.91 2.48 -34.62
CA ARG A 21 -9.27 3.01 -34.45
C ARG A 21 -9.40 4.48 -34.86
N ALA A 22 -8.39 5.31 -34.59
CA ALA A 22 -8.40 6.70 -35.05
C ALA A 22 -8.39 6.80 -36.58
N ARG A 23 -7.73 5.86 -37.26
CA ARG A 23 -7.61 5.81 -38.73
C ARG A 23 -8.81 5.15 -39.43
N LEU A 24 -9.35 4.07 -38.86
CA LEU A 24 -10.34 3.21 -39.52
C LEU A 24 -11.70 3.14 -38.80
N GLY A 25 -11.86 3.82 -37.66
CA GLY A 25 -13.08 3.75 -36.87
C GLY A 25 -13.30 2.37 -36.24
N GLU A 26 -14.56 1.95 -36.12
CA GLU A 26 -14.92 0.67 -35.50
C GLU A 26 -14.57 -0.56 -36.33
N GLU A 27 -14.23 -0.38 -37.60
CA GLU A 27 -13.83 -1.47 -38.51
C GLU A 27 -12.38 -1.93 -38.31
N ALA A 28 -11.61 -1.25 -37.44
CA ALA A 28 -10.21 -1.60 -37.19
C ALA A 28 -10.07 -3.04 -36.66
N THR A 29 -9.17 -3.79 -37.29
CA THR A 29 -8.84 -5.17 -36.91
C THR A 29 -7.40 -5.30 -36.42
N THR A 30 -7.03 -6.48 -35.92
CA THR A 30 -5.66 -6.77 -35.52
C THR A 30 -4.66 -6.75 -36.69
N ALA A 31 -5.14 -6.90 -37.93
CA ALA A 31 -4.31 -6.78 -39.13
C ALA A 31 -3.93 -5.33 -39.46
N ASP A 32 -4.66 -4.37 -38.90
CA ASP A 32 -4.47 -2.92 -39.15
C ASP A 32 -3.48 -2.26 -38.18
N LEU A 33 -2.96 -3.03 -37.24
CA LEU A 33 -2.01 -2.55 -36.24
C LEU A 33 -0.64 -2.31 -36.87
N ALA A 34 -0.04 -1.16 -36.56
CA ALA A 34 1.25 -0.75 -37.11
C ALA A 34 2.39 -1.72 -36.78
N ARG A 35 2.28 -2.48 -35.68
CA ARG A 35 3.30 -3.42 -35.21
C ARG A 35 2.74 -4.84 -35.10
N SER A 36 3.54 -5.79 -35.59
CA SER A 36 3.33 -7.22 -35.30
C SER A 36 3.59 -7.54 -33.82
N PRO A 37 3.07 -8.67 -33.30
CA PRO A 37 3.35 -9.10 -31.92
C PRO A 37 4.85 -9.24 -31.60
N ALA A 38 5.65 -9.71 -32.56
CA ALA A 38 7.09 -9.87 -32.38
C ALA A 38 7.82 -8.51 -32.28
N GLN A 39 7.47 -7.56 -33.15
CA GLN A 39 8.00 -6.19 -33.09
C GLN A 39 7.60 -5.50 -31.79
N ARG A 40 6.34 -5.62 -31.36
CA ARG A 40 5.87 -5.04 -30.10
C ARG A 40 6.65 -5.57 -28.90
N ARG A 41 6.94 -6.87 -28.88
CA ARG A 41 7.76 -7.48 -27.82
C ARG A 41 9.21 -7.00 -27.85
N ALA A 42 9.78 -6.79 -29.04
CA ALA A 42 11.12 -6.23 -29.19
C ALA A 42 11.19 -4.77 -28.70
N ASP A 43 10.23 -3.93 -29.10
CA ASP A 43 10.11 -2.54 -28.65
C ASP A 43 9.91 -2.48 -27.12
N ALA A 44 9.08 -3.37 -26.57
CA ALA A 44 8.85 -3.46 -25.13
C ALA A 44 10.13 -3.82 -24.36
N LEU A 45 11.02 -4.67 -24.92
CA LEU A 45 12.32 -4.96 -24.32
C LEU A 45 13.24 -3.74 -24.33
N VAL A 46 13.28 -2.98 -25.44
CA VAL A 46 14.06 -1.74 -25.53
C VAL A 46 13.55 -0.70 -24.53
N GLU A 47 12.25 -0.53 -24.44
CA GLU A 47 11.62 0.40 -23.51
C GLU A 47 11.86 -0.01 -22.05
N MET A 48 11.76 -1.31 -21.74
CA MET A 48 12.11 -1.83 -20.41
C MET A 48 13.58 -1.53 -20.06
N ALA A 49 14.51 -1.71 -21.01
CA ALA A 49 15.92 -1.39 -20.81
C ALA A 49 16.15 0.11 -20.60
N ARG A 50 15.43 0.97 -21.34
CA ARG A 50 15.49 2.42 -21.18
C ARG A 50 14.98 2.87 -19.81
N ARG A 51 13.84 2.34 -19.37
CA ARG A 51 13.29 2.58 -18.03
C ARG A 51 14.26 2.12 -16.95
N ALA A 52 14.87 0.95 -17.11
CA ALA A 52 15.89 0.45 -16.18
C ALA A 52 17.13 1.36 -16.13
N GLY A 53 17.60 1.87 -17.28
CA GLY A 53 18.73 2.80 -17.36
C GLY A 53 18.47 4.18 -16.73
N SER A 54 17.20 4.56 -16.55
CA SER A 54 16.82 5.80 -15.84
C SER A 54 16.70 5.63 -14.33
N ALA A 55 16.80 4.40 -13.81
CA ALA A 55 16.79 4.16 -12.37
C ALA A 55 18.11 4.68 -11.74
N PRO A 56 18.05 5.24 -10.51
CA PRO A 56 19.26 5.59 -9.77
C PRO A 56 20.23 4.41 -9.70
N ALA A 57 21.54 4.69 -9.72
CA ALA A 57 22.57 3.64 -9.67
C ALA A 57 22.52 2.81 -8.37
N ASP A 58 21.98 3.38 -7.30
CA ASP A 58 21.70 2.75 -6.01
C ASP A 58 20.24 2.29 -5.87
N GLY A 59 19.48 2.30 -6.97
CA GLY A 59 18.09 1.89 -7.04
C GLY A 59 17.94 0.44 -6.58
N ARG A 60 17.48 0.25 -5.34
CA ARG A 60 17.14 -1.07 -4.82
C ARG A 60 15.76 -1.46 -5.32
N ARG A 61 15.60 -2.75 -5.64
CA ARG A 61 14.27 -3.32 -5.85
C ARG A 61 13.44 -3.04 -4.58
N PRO A 62 12.20 -2.54 -4.68
CA PRO A 62 11.34 -2.40 -3.52
C PRO A 62 11.17 -3.76 -2.86
N GLU A 63 11.68 -3.91 -1.65
CA GLU A 63 11.46 -5.11 -0.85
C GLU A 63 10.03 -5.02 -0.31
N PRO A 64 9.16 -6.01 -0.60
CA PRO A 64 7.83 -6.00 -0.03
C PRO A 64 7.91 -6.05 1.50
N LEU A 65 7.12 -5.21 2.17
CA LEU A 65 6.95 -5.24 3.60
C LEU A 65 5.61 -5.90 3.92
N PHE A 66 5.64 -7.04 4.61
CA PHE A 66 4.45 -7.67 5.15
C PHE A 66 4.34 -7.33 6.64
N THR A 67 3.30 -6.58 7.00
CA THR A 67 2.91 -6.41 8.40
C THR A 67 1.86 -7.46 8.73
N VAL A 68 2.22 -8.38 9.62
CA VAL A 68 1.33 -9.46 10.06
C VAL A 68 0.81 -9.16 11.46
N LEU A 69 -0.51 -9.11 11.57
CA LEU A 69 -1.25 -8.98 12.83
C LEU A 69 -1.40 -10.37 13.46
N VAL A 70 -0.92 -10.49 14.69
CA VAL A 70 -1.03 -11.73 15.48
C VAL A 70 -1.84 -11.42 16.74
N GLY A 71 -3.11 -11.79 16.73
CA GLY A 71 -3.97 -11.76 17.92
C GLY A 71 -3.78 -12.99 18.81
N TYR A 72 -4.34 -12.96 20.02
CA TYR A 72 -4.28 -14.10 20.95
C TYR A 72 -4.89 -15.38 20.34
N GLU A 73 -6.00 -15.27 19.60
CA GLU A 73 -6.59 -16.41 18.87
C GLU A 73 -5.72 -16.87 17.68
N THR A 74 -4.96 -15.96 17.05
CA THR A 74 -3.96 -16.32 16.02
C THR A 74 -2.84 -17.19 16.60
N PHE A 75 -2.47 -16.99 17.87
CA PHE A 75 -1.48 -17.80 18.57
C PHE A 75 -1.97 -19.24 18.84
N ALA A 76 -3.29 -19.45 18.93
CA ALA A 76 -3.92 -20.76 19.07
C ALA A 76 -4.10 -21.51 17.73
N GLY A 77 -3.73 -20.87 16.61
CA GLY A 77 -3.55 -21.51 15.31
C GLY A 77 -4.68 -21.23 14.32
N ARG A 78 -4.31 -20.52 13.23
CA ARG A 78 -4.61 -20.84 11.81
C ARG A 78 -4.80 -19.62 10.90
N ILE A 79 -4.76 -18.39 11.40
CA ILE A 79 -5.14 -17.20 10.60
C ILE A 79 -4.21 -16.01 10.86
N CYS A 80 -3.42 -15.61 9.87
CA CYS A 80 -2.69 -14.33 9.85
C CYS A 80 -3.55 -13.26 9.20
N GLN A 81 -3.53 -12.02 9.70
CA GLN A 81 -4.18 -10.90 9.03
C GLN A 81 -3.12 -9.87 8.61
N LEU A 82 -3.18 -9.39 7.38
CA LEU A 82 -2.32 -8.32 6.88
C LEU A 82 -2.84 -6.96 7.37
N ALA A 83 -1.99 -5.93 7.38
CA ALA A 83 -2.38 -4.58 7.84
C ALA A 83 -3.62 -4.00 7.12
N ASN A 84 -3.83 -4.36 5.85
CA ASN A 84 -5.00 -3.98 5.05
C ASN A 84 -6.26 -4.81 5.36
N GLY A 85 -6.25 -5.60 6.42
CA GLY A 85 -7.38 -6.43 6.84
C GLY A 85 -7.47 -7.80 6.17
N SER A 86 -6.65 -8.09 5.15
CA SER A 86 -6.72 -9.36 4.42
C SER A 86 -6.28 -10.54 5.28
N VAL A 87 -7.11 -11.58 5.33
CA VAL A 87 -6.81 -12.82 6.05
C VAL A 87 -6.04 -13.78 5.14
N VAL A 88 -4.89 -14.26 5.61
CA VAL A 88 -4.00 -15.18 4.90
C VAL A 88 -3.57 -16.35 5.79
N SER A 89 -3.26 -17.49 5.17
CA SER A 89 -2.63 -18.61 5.88
C SER A 89 -1.13 -18.34 6.08
N PRO A 90 -0.51 -18.77 7.18
CA PRO A 90 0.94 -18.61 7.37
C PRO A 90 1.77 -19.17 6.22
N GLY A 91 1.33 -20.28 5.62
CA GLY A 91 2.00 -20.91 4.47
C GLY A 91 2.11 -20.03 3.23
N SER A 92 1.18 -19.08 3.04
CA SER A 92 1.21 -18.15 1.90
C SER A 92 2.38 -17.16 1.93
N LEU A 93 2.96 -16.92 3.11
CA LEU A 93 4.09 -16.01 3.29
C LEU A 93 5.45 -16.70 3.11
N VAL A 94 5.51 -18.04 3.15
CA VAL A 94 6.75 -18.83 3.07
C VAL A 94 7.62 -18.48 1.84
N PRO A 95 7.07 -18.30 0.63
CA PRO A 95 7.87 -17.95 -0.54
C PRO A 95 8.52 -16.56 -0.50
N TRP A 96 8.16 -15.73 0.48
CA TRP A 96 8.63 -14.34 0.60
C TRP A 96 9.59 -14.11 1.77
N LEU A 97 9.79 -15.11 2.64
CA LEU A 97 10.59 -14.96 3.86
C LEU A 97 12.08 -14.64 3.59
N ASP A 98 12.57 -14.91 2.39
CA ASP A 98 13.96 -14.66 1.96
C ASP A 98 14.17 -13.27 1.33
N SER A 99 13.09 -12.58 0.97
CA SER A 99 13.12 -11.40 0.09
C SER A 99 12.18 -10.28 0.53
N ALA A 100 11.48 -10.47 1.65
CA ALA A 100 10.54 -9.53 2.21
C ALA A 100 10.87 -9.21 3.66
N TRP A 101 10.59 -7.97 4.06
CA TRP A 101 10.61 -7.61 5.48
C TRP A 101 9.32 -8.11 6.13
N VAL A 102 9.47 -8.84 7.24
CA VAL A 102 8.34 -9.29 8.05
C VAL A 102 8.36 -8.50 9.35
N GLU A 103 7.35 -7.64 9.52
CA GLU A 103 7.11 -6.94 10.77
C GLU A 103 5.97 -7.63 11.52
N ARG A 104 6.26 -8.07 12.75
CA ARG A 104 5.25 -8.65 13.65
C ARG A 104 4.73 -7.57 14.59
N VAL A 105 3.44 -7.29 14.51
CA VAL A 105 2.75 -6.40 15.45
C VAL A 105 1.87 -7.26 16.36
N VAL A 106 2.24 -7.31 17.64
CA VAL A 106 1.46 -8.02 18.66
C VAL A 106 0.66 -7.02 19.46
N PHE A 107 -0.65 -7.15 19.37
CA PHE A 107 -1.56 -6.53 20.33
C PHE A 107 -1.74 -7.50 21.49
N GLU A 108 -1.01 -7.28 22.58
CA GLU A 108 -1.50 -7.78 23.87
C GLU A 108 -2.63 -6.89 24.34
N SER A 109 -3.54 -7.46 25.14
CA SER A 109 -4.60 -6.76 25.87
C SER A 109 -4.11 -5.42 26.48
N PRO A 110 -4.99 -4.47 26.86
CA PRO A 110 -4.85 -3.00 26.78
C PRO A 110 -3.58 -2.27 27.29
N SER A 111 -2.52 -2.95 27.71
CA SER A 111 -1.47 -2.42 28.57
C SER A 111 -0.04 -2.85 28.20
N ARG A 112 0.27 -3.16 26.94
CA ARG A 112 1.69 -3.20 26.48
C ARG A 112 1.94 -2.29 25.27
N VAL A 113 2.35 -1.07 25.57
CA VAL A 113 2.85 -0.09 24.61
C VAL A 113 4.23 -0.56 24.11
N ILE A 114 4.36 -0.85 22.82
CA ILE A 114 5.66 -0.95 22.15
C ILE A 114 6.16 0.49 22.00
N ASP A 115 6.98 0.93 22.94
CA ASP A 115 7.48 2.30 23.07
C ASP A 115 8.27 2.74 21.83
N VAL A 116 7.82 3.82 21.19
CA VAL A 116 8.68 4.79 20.52
C VAL A 116 8.02 6.16 20.70
N GLY A 117 8.30 6.86 21.81
CA GLY A 117 7.77 8.19 22.08
C GLY A 117 8.85 9.22 22.43
N VAL A 118 9.39 9.92 21.44
CA VAL A 118 10.07 11.21 21.68
C VAL A 118 8.99 12.29 21.75
N ALA A 119 9.10 13.26 22.66
CA ALA A 119 8.18 14.40 22.79
C ALA A 119 8.12 15.24 21.48
N ARG A 120 7.34 14.77 20.51
CA ARG A 120 7.14 15.39 19.20
C ARG A 120 5.66 15.48 18.94
N ARG A 121 5.20 16.60 18.41
CA ARG A 121 3.79 16.83 18.09
C ARG A 121 3.26 15.92 16.97
N LEU A 122 4.11 15.40 16.09
CA LEU A 122 3.65 14.65 14.91
C LEU A 122 3.87 13.14 15.09
N PHE A 123 2.85 12.35 14.75
CA PHE A 123 2.97 10.89 14.62
C PHE A 123 3.87 10.57 13.42
N SER A 124 5.00 9.91 13.68
CA SER A 124 5.98 9.53 12.66
C SER A 124 6.58 8.15 12.97
N GLY A 125 7.21 7.52 11.98
CA GLY A 125 7.86 6.22 12.15
C GLY A 125 6.96 5.15 12.79
N ALA A 126 7.49 4.47 13.80
CA ALA A 126 6.81 3.37 14.48
C ALA A 126 5.49 3.79 15.16
N THR A 127 5.40 4.98 15.77
CA THR A 127 4.17 5.45 16.41
C THR A 127 3.05 5.68 15.41
N ARG A 128 3.38 6.27 14.24
CA ARG A 128 2.44 6.41 13.13
C ARG A 128 1.98 5.04 12.65
N ARG A 129 2.93 4.13 12.41
CA ARG A 129 2.63 2.80 11.91
C ARG A 129 1.74 2.01 12.86
N ALA A 130 2.02 2.07 14.16
CA ALA A 130 1.23 1.41 15.19
C ALA A 130 -0.24 1.86 15.19
N VAL A 131 -0.49 3.17 15.00
CA VAL A 131 -1.86 3.71 14.92
C VAL A 131 -2.57 3.26 13.64
N GLN A 132 -1.90 3.31 12.48
CA GLN A 132 -2.49 2.85 11.21
C GLN A 132 -2.88 1.36 11.26
N VAL A 133 -2.00 0.54 11.83
CA VAL A 133 -2.20 -0.90 11.95
C VAL A 133 -3.31 -1.23 12.95
N ARG A 134 -3.48 -0.41 14.00
CA ARG A 134 -4.56 -0.57 14.98
C ARG A 134 -5.93 -0.16 14.43
N ASP A 135 -6.00 1.00 13.78
CA ASP A 135 -7.30 1.58 13.39
C ASP A 135 -7.80 1.07 12.03
N GLN A 136 -6.90 0.69 11.12
CA GLN A 136 -7.13 0.14 9.77
C GLN A 136 -7.90 1.03 8.78
N GLU A 137 -8.88 1.80 9.25
CA GLU A 137 -9.77 2.67 8.47
C GLU A 137 -10.16 3.93 9.26
N CYS A 138 -10.69 4.93 8.57
CA CYS A 138 -11.14 6.19 9.17
C CYS A 138 -12.08 5.95 10.36
N PHE A 139 -11.91 6.71 11.44
CA PHE A 139 -12.70 6.55 12.68
C PHE A 139 -14.24 6.70 12.55
N HIS A 140 -14.73 7.19 11.42
CA HIS A 140 -16.13 7.54 11.24
C HIS A 140 -16.89 6.30 10.78
N GLU A 141 -17.98 5.94 11.47
CA GLU A 141 -18.71 4.67 11.33
C GLU A 141 -19.20 4.33 9.90
N LEU A 142 -19.27 5.33 9.03
CA LEU A 142 -19.73 5.21 7.64
C LEU A 142 -18.63 5.53 6.61
N CYS A 143 -17.36 5.37 6.97
CA CYS A 143 -16.23 5.73 6.12
C CYS A 143 -15.19 4.61 6.08
N ASP A 144 -15.07 3.95 4.93
CA ASP A 144 -14.15 2.83 4.70
C ASP A 144 -12.78 3.28 4.13
N GLU A 145 -12.41 4.55 4.32
CA GLU A 145 -11.12 5.07 3.83
C GLU A 145 -9.97 4.38 4.56
N PRO A 146 -9.04 3.71 3.85
CA PRO A 146 -7.93 3.00 4.49
C PRO A 146 -7.03 3.91 5.31
N ALA A 147 -6.46 3.38 6.40
CA ALA A 147 -5.55 4.11 7.28
C ALA A 147 -4.27 4.63 6.59
N ASP A 148 -3.88 4.03 5.46
CA ASP A 148 -2.75 4.47 4.65
C ASP A 148 -3.04 5.81 3.93
N ASP A 149 -4.31 6.08 3.60
CA ASP A 149 -4.80 7.32 2.98
C ASP A 149 -5.29 8.35 4.02
N CYS A 150 -5.21 8.00 5.31
CA CYS A 150 -5.64 8.84 6.42
C CYS A 150 -4.51 9.68 7.05
N GLU A 151 -4.92 10.80 7.63
CA GLU A 151 -4.11 11.59 8.56
C GLU A 151 -4.26 11.02 9.97
N ILE A 152 -3.28 11.31 10.85
CA ILE A 152 -3.34 10.90 12.26
C ILE A 152 -3.26 12.14 13.13
N ASP A 153 -4.25 12.28 14.00
CA ASP A 153 -4.31 13.37 14.98
C ASP A 153 -4.49 12.80 16.39
N HIS A 154 -4.26 13.63 17.40
CA HIS A 154 -4.45 13.23 18.78
C HIS A 154 -5.93 13.20 19.17
N VAL A 155 -6.33 12.19 19.95
CA VAL A 155 -7.64 12.13 20.60
C VAL A 155 -7.74 13.20 21.69
N GLU A 156 -6.78 13.20 22.62
CA GLU A 156 -6.52 14.34 23.50
C GLU A 156 -5.54 15.29 22.80
N PRO A 157 -5.95 16.52 22.45
CA PRO A 157 -5.09 17.43 21.70
C PRO A 157 -3.72 17.64 22.34
N TRP A 158 -2.66 17.67 21.54
CA TRP A 158 -1.31 18.01 22.01
C TRP A 158 -1.27 19.32 22.81
N SER A 159 -2.05 20.33 22.41
CA SER A 159 -2.15 21.62 23.11
C SER A 159 -2.77 21.52 24.50
N ALA A 160 -3.51 20.44 24.79
CA ALA A 160 -4.08 20.14 26.10
C ALA A 160 -3.18 19.21 26.94
N GLY A 161 -1.98 18.86 26.46
CA GLY A 161 -1.05 17.96 27.14
C GLY A 161 -1.09 16.51 26.63
N GLY A 162 -1.90 16.21 25.61
CA GLY A 162 -1.98 14.87 25.05
C GLY A 162 -0.64 14.40 24.47
N GLN A 163 -0.23 13.19 24.87
CA GLN A 163 1.05 12.62 24.47
C GLN A 163 0.99 12.03 23.05
N THR A 164 2.11 12.03 22.32
CA THR A 164 2.24 11.38 21.02
C THR A 164 2.60 9.91 21.21
N VAL A 165 1.62 9.16 21.67
CA VAL A 165 1.68 7.71 21.88
C VAL A 165 0.58 7.06 21.04
N ALA A 166 0.78 5.81 20.62
CA ALA A 166 -0.18 5.11 19.77
C ALA A 166 -1.60 5.11 20.38
N ALA A 167 -1.72 4.94 21.69
CA ALA A 167 -3.00 4.99 22.41
C ALA A 167 -3.77 6.31 22.23
N ASN A 168 -3.07 7.43 22.05
CA ASN A 168 -3.67 8.76 21.89
C ASN A 168 -3.74 9.22 20.42
N GLY A 169 -3.23 8.45 19.46
CA GLY A 169 -3.43 8.73 18.04
C GLY A 169 -4.74 8.16 17.53
N ARG A 170 -5.32 8.75 16.48
CA ARG A 170 -6.46 8.17 15.75
C ARG A 170 -6.36 8.52 14.27
N VAL A 171 -6.66 7.56 13.38
CA VAL A 171 -6.71 7.82 11.93
C VAL A 171 -8.02 8.49 11.51
N ALA A 172 -7.93 9.47 10.63
CA ALA A 172 -9.06 10.16 10.04
C ALA A 172 -8.76 10.56 8.59
N CYS A 173 -9.70 10.31 7.68
CA CYS A 173 -9.57 10.79 6.29
C CYS A 173 -9.56 12.32 6.27
N GLY A 174 -9.04 12.91 5.18
CA GLY A 174 -8.95 14.37 5.08
C GLY A 174 -10.30 15.11 5.24
N HIS A 175 -11.43 14.47 4.95
CA HIS A 175 -12.76 15.02 5.20
C HIS A 175 -13.10 15.03 6.70
N HIS A 176 -13.05 13.87 7.35
CA HIS A 176 -13.42 13.73 8.76
C HIS A 176 -12.41 14.40 9.70
N ASN A 177 -11.12 14.44 9.36
CA ASN A 177 -10.14 15.17 10.16
C ASN A 177 -10.44 16.68 10.24
N ARG A 178 -10.82 17.28 9.11
CA ARG A 178 -11.21 18.71 9.04
C ARG A 178 -12.51 19.00 9.78
N ARG A 179 -13.40 18.01 9.86
CA ARG A 179 -14.72 18.15 10.51
C ARG A 179 -14.77 17.65 11.95
N ARG A 180 -13.69 17.10 12.50
CA ARG A 180 -13.69 16.48 13.84
C ARG A 180 -14.16 17.39 14.99
N HIS A 181 -13.99 18.71 14.84
CA HIS A 181 -14.43 19.71 15.83
C HIS A 181 -15.84 20.22 15.59
N ARG A 182 -16.44 19.88 14.45
CA ARG A 182 -17.82 20.21 14.14
C ARG A 182 -18.67 19.10 14.75
N ARG A 183 -19.52 19.45 15.73
CA ARG A 183 -20.53 18.52 16.23
C ARG A 183 -21.43 18.08 15.07
N PRO A 184 -21.94 16.82 15.10
CA PRO A 184 -22.93 16.36 14.13
C PRO A 184 -24.15 17.28 14.10
#